data_AF-A0A838RKF0-F1
#
_entry.id   AF-A0A838RKF0-F1
#
_cell.length_a   1.000
_cell.length_b   1.000
_cell.length_c   1.000
_cell.angle_alpha   90.00
_cell.angle_beta   90.00
_cell.angle_gamma   90.00
#
_symmetry.space_group_name_H-M   'P 1'
#
loop_
_entity.id
_entity.type
_entity.pdbx_description
1 polymer ?
#
loop_
_entity_poly.entity_id
_entity_poly.type
_entity_poly.pdbx_seq_one_letter_code
_entity_poly.pdbx_strand_id
1 'polypeptide(L)'
;MSARLRTTRPIVVSGGQSYDLYAYLRGQGDSDTGAYGTWTIRATFYNSAGAAVGTLDAASGTLASLTTTWARKGSAIVAPATATTAMVELMSMTGSGWVAFDSTSMIATGSGGGSGSMSAPSTQRLTTSDAPAATSIEMPGEMLLDPSFEEGTGWATVVELPDATNVRRYGSGNGQPQSGSFSYVISNQAYGSVLSDPIAAEPQKVYDVHAWLRGQQDTQTGSGGYWIVRARFYDVSDVYLGYTNAQIGQPGTLSTSWQQKGGSISTPAGTASVRLEVFNILTNGWVAMDDVTLNLRQASTKYYYAGAQRIAQRTNARTPVWTIGDHLGSTAFSVDTLGTVSELRYKPWGETRYESGLTPTERRYTGQIQDSADMYFYNARYYDPTLGKFLQADTIVPEPGNPQSWNRYAYTMNNPVKYVDPTGHWTEEELQGFLGEDWYQLYFGKKSVFEGRENLLNFLRSKDTSDRNILYDVSSLMRATAGLHAAGVNVREYDAVGIRLSGSAAASPLFGGAFAEGILNVRSGEYSIFAGIEWGIGLGASGSATAGLVFVKNLPNNSIYRGDFT
;
A
#
# COMPACT_ATOMS: atom_id res chain seq x y z
N MET A 1 -27.45 1.76 -1.02
CA MET A 1 -26.03 2.14 -1.19
C MET A 1 -25.77 2.50 -2.64
N SER A 2 -24.77 3.35 -2.94
CA SER A 2 -24.37 3.64 -4.31
C SER A 2 -22.95 3.11 -4.56
N ALA A 3 -22.76 2.32 -5.61
CA ALA A 3 -21.48 1.78 -6.03
C ALA A 3 -21.12 2.32 -7.42
N ARG A 4 -19.84 2.64 -7.63
CA ARG A 4 -19.33 3.18 -8.89
C ARG A 4 -17.99 2.53 -9.20
N LEU A 5 -17.91 1.83 -10.33
CA LEU A 5 -16.67 1.26 -10.88
C LEU A 5 -16.28 2.09 -12.10
N ARG A 6 -14.99 2.43 -12.23
CA ARG A 6 -14.48 3.28 -13.31
C ARG A 6 -13.20 2.71 -13.91
N THR A 7 -13.00 2.92 -15.20
CA THR A 7 -11.73 2.62 -15.87
C THR A 7 -10.56 3.34 -15.19
N THR A 8 -9.49 2.62 -14.86
CA THR A 8 -8.28 3.18 -14.22
C THR A 8 -7.42 4.00 -15.16
N ARG A 9 -7.60 3.83 -16.48
CA ARG A 9 -6.92 4.59 -17.54
C ARG A 9 -7.95 5.11 -18.55
N PRO A 10 -7.75 6.32 -19.11
CA PRO A 10 -8.59 6.82 -20.19
C PRO A 10 -8.47 5.94 -21.43
N ILE A 11 -9.60 5.62 -22.06
CA ILE A 11 -9.66 4.93 -23.35
C ILE A 11 -9.50 5.97 -24.45
N VAL A 12 -8.58 5.76 -25.39
CA VAL A 12 -8.43 6.65 -26.54
C VAL A 12 -9.63 6.49 -27.47
N VAL A 13 -10.27 7.61 -27.83
CA VAL A 13 -11.42 7.63 -28.73
C VAL A 13 -11.25 8.71 -29.80
N SER A 14 -11.93 8.54 -30.93
CA SER A 14 -11.98 9.53 -32.01
C SER A 14 -13.33 10.25 -31.96
N GLY A 15 -13.29 11.59 -31.92
CA GLY A 15 -14.52 12.39 -31.92
C GLY A 15 -15.36 12.15 -33.17
N GLY A 16 -16.67 11.98 -32.99
CA GLY A 16 -17.62 11.64 -34.05
C GLY A 16 -17.70 10.14 -34.40
N GLN A 17 -16.81 9.30 -33.88
CA GLN A 17 -16.85 7.84 -34.10
C GLN A 17 -17.92 7.18 -33.22
N SER A 18 -18.59 6.16 -33.77
CA SER A 18 -19.52 5.31 -33.01
C SER A 18 -18.80 4.16 -32.31
N TYR A 19 -19.22 3.87 -31.09
CA TYR A 19 -18.67 2.82 -30.23
C TYR A 19 -19.81 2.00 -29.63
N ASP A 20 -19.72 0.68 -29.73
CA ASP A 20 -20.57 -0.25 -29.00
C ASP A 20 -20.03 -0.40 -27.57
N LEU A 21 -20.74 0.20 -26.60
CA LEU A 21 -20.40 0.15 -25.18
C LEU A 21 -21.35 -0.81 -24.47
N TYR A 22 -20.81 -1.86 -23.88
CA TYR A 22 -21.59 -2.86 -23.17
C TYR A 22 -20.87 -3.43 -21.95
N ALA A 23 -21.66 -3.99 -21.03
CA ALA A 23 -21.19 -4.77 -19.90
C ALA A 23 -22.06 -6.01 -19.72
N TYR A 24 -21.48 -7.07 -19.15
CA TYR A 24 -22.24 -8.21 -18.65
C TYR A 24 -22.72 -7.92 -17.23
N LEU A 25 -24.03 -8.08 -17.02
CA LEU A 25 -24.72 -7.79 -15.77
C LEU A 25 -25.59 -8.97 -15.38
N ARG A 26 -25.65 -9.26 -14.10
CA ARG A 26 -26.72 -10.07 -13.49
C ARG A 26 -27.17 -9.39 -12.20
N GLY A 27 -28.40 -9.66 -11.79
CA GLY A 27 -28.94 -9.05 -10.60
C GLY A 27 -30.39 -9.44 -10.39
N GLN A 28 -30.91 -9.05 -9.24
CA GLN A 28 -32.28 -9.33 -8.88
C GLN A 28 -32.80 -8.21 -7.98
N GLY A 29 -33.98 -7.69 -8.33
CA GLY A 29 -34.75 -6.84 -7.43
C GLY A 29 -35.42 -7.67 -6.34
N ASP A 30 -35.52 -7.13 -5.14
CA ASP A 30 -36.27 -7.73 -4.04
C ASP A 30 -37.79 -7.54 -4.27
N SER A 31 -38.57 -8.64 -4.26
CA SER A 31 -40.01 -8.63 -4.52
C SER A 31 -40.83 -8.03 -3.39
N ASP A 32 -40.28 -7.97 -2.18
CA ASP A 32 -41.08 -7.74 -0.97
C ASP A 32 -41.19 -6.25 -0.60
N THR A 33 -40.40 -5.38 -1.24
CA THR A 33 -40.29 -3.96 -0.86
C THR A 33 -40.60 -2.95 -1.97
N GLY A 34 -40.86 -3.40 -3.20
CA GLY A 34 -40.99 -2.50 -4.36
C GLY A 34 -39.61 -1.99 -4.81
N ALA A 35 -39.32 -2.06 -6.11
CA ALA A 35 -37.96 -1.92 -6.63
C ALA A 35 -37.35 -0.51 -6.43
N TYR A 36 -36.40 -0.37 -5.50
CA TYR A 36 -35.68 0.90 -5.22
C TYR A 36 -34.26 0.98 -5.79
N GLY A 37 -33.88 0.08 -6.71
CA GLY A 37 -32.52 0.05 -7.25
C GLY A 37 -32.41 0.32 -8.75
N THR A 38 -31.35 1.02 -9.15
CA THR A 38 -31.03 1.33 -10.56
C THR A 38 -29.58 0.98 -10.88
N TRP A 39 -29.31 0.72 -12.16
CA TRP A 39 -27.97 0.52 -12.70
C TRP A 39 -27.78 1.37 -13.96
N THR A 40 -26.55 1.76 -14.27
CA THR A 40 -26.21 2.56 -15.45
C THR A 40 -24.80 2.25 -15.94
N ILE A 41 -24.65 2.09 -17.25
CA ILE A 41 -23.37 2.01 -17.98
C ILE A 41 -23.16 3.35 -18.68
N ARG A 42 -22.13 4.08 -18.29
CA ARG A 42 -21.89 5.46 -18.70
C ARG A 42 -20.48 5.64 -19.26
N ALA A 43 -20.34 6.47 -20.29
CA ALA A 43 -19.05 6.98 -20.75
C ALA A 43 -19.00 8.50 -20.57
N THR A 44 -17.92 8.99 -19.98
CA THR A 44 -17.60 10.44 -19.90
C THR A 44 -16.42 10.73 -20.82
N PHE A 45 -16.60 11.65 -21.75
CA PHE A 45 -15.64 12.01 -22.79
C PHE A 45 -14.87 13.27 -22.43
N TYR A 46 -13.60 13.31 -22.82
CA TYR A 46 -12.68 14.41 -22.55
C TYR A 46 -11.97 14.83 -23.83
N ASN A 47 -11.69 16.13 -23.97
CA ASN A 47 -10.86 16.67 -25.06
C ASN A 47 -9.35 16.56 -24.75
N SER A 48 -8.52 17.01 -25.69
CA SER A 48 -7.05 17.02 -25.56
C SER A 48 -6.52 17.86 -24.39
N ALA A 49 -7.30 18.82 -23.88
CA ALA A 49 -6.96 19.61 -22.70
C ALA A 49 -7.42 18.96 -21.38
N GLY A 50 -8.01 17.75 -21.43
CA GLY A 50 -8.53 17.04 -20.26
C GLY A 50 -9.87 17.57 -19.75
N ALA A 51 -10.54 18.48 -20.46
CA ALA A 51 -11.85 19.00 -20.08
C ALA A 51 -12.96 18.04 -20.54
N ALA A 52 -13.95 17.80 -19.69
CA ALA A 52 -15.10 16.96 -20.02
C ALA A 52 -15.96 17.61 -21.12
N VAL A 53 -16.20 16.89 -22.21
CA VAL A 53 -16.95 17.37 -23.39
C VAL A 53 -18.29 16.70 -23.59
N GLY A 54 -18.62 15.69 -22.78
CA GLY A 54 -19.94 15.07 -22.78
C GLY A 54 -19.99 13.77 -21.99
N THR A 55 -21.21 13.37 -21.63
CA THR A 55 -21.49 12.12 -20.92
C THR A 55 -22.64 11.42 -21.61
N LEU A 56 -22.48 10.12 -21.92
CA LEU A 56 -23.48 9.32 -22.61
C LEU A 56 -23.71 8.00 -21.87
N ASP A 57 -24.98 7.61 -21.73
CA ASP A 57 -25.37 6.34 -21.12
C ASP A 57 -25.67 5.32 -22.20
N ALA A 58 -24.92 4.23 -22.22
CA ALA A 58 -25.13 3.14 -23.17
C ALA A 58 -26.29 2.24 -22.74
N ALA A 59 -26.54 2.11 -21.45
CA ALA A 59 -27.74 1.44 -20.93
C ALA A 59 -27.99 1.85 -19.48
N SER A 60 -29.25 1.89 -19.10
CA SER A 60 -29.68 2.01 -17.71
C SER A 60 -30.96 1.22 -17.49
N GLY A 61 -31.23 0.87 -16.23
CA GLY A 61 -32.43 0.13 -15.89
C GLY A 61 -32.64 0.01 -14.40
N THR A 62 -33.76 -0.61 -14.02
CA THR A 62 -34.03 -0.99 -12.63
C THR A 62 -33.41 -2.35 -12.33
N LEU A 63 -33.14 -2.64 -11.06
CA LEU A 63 -32.66 -3.96 -10.65
C LEU A 63 -33.66 -5.09 -10.98
N ALA A 64 -34.96 -4.77 -11.01
CA ALA A 64 -36.00 -5.72 -11.42
C ALA A 64 -35.93 -6.09 -12.92
N SER A 65 -35.23 -5.32 -13.74
CA SER A 65 -35.02 -5.63 -15.16
C SER A 65 -33.84 -6.58 -15.42
N LEU A 66 -33.11 -6.95 -14.36
CA LEU A 66 -32.00 -7.90 -14.42
C LEU A 66 -32.48 -9.30 -14.02
N THR A 67 -31.80 -10.29 -14.58
CA THR A 67 -31.97 -11.70 -14.26
C THR A 67 -30.77 -12.20 -13.48
N THR A 68 -30.93 -13.32 -12.79
CA THR A 68 -29.84 -13.99 -12.05
C THR A 68 -28.79 -14.62 -12.98
N THR A 69 -29.09 -14.72 -14.28
CA THR A 69 -28.14 -15.11 -15.33
C THR A 69 -27.45 -13.90 -15.94
N TRP A 70 -26.19 -14.07 -16.36
CA TRP A 70 -25.42 -13.04 -17.03
C TRP A 70 -26.06 -12.64 -18.36
N ALA A 71 -26.33 -11.35 -18.51
CA ALA A 71 -26.85 -10.77 -19.74
C ALA A 71 -25.99 -9.58 -20.16
N ARG A 72 -25.68 -9.51 -21.45
CA ARG A 72 -25.05 -8.34 -22.06
C ARG A 72 -26.07 -7.19 -22.10
N LYS A 73 -25.74 -6.04 -21.50
CA LYS A 73 -26.49 -4.79 -21.70
C LYS A 73 -25.55 -3.71 -22.21
N GLY A 74 -26.08 -2.84 -23.05
CA GLY A 74 -25.30 -1.80 -23.71
C GLY A 74 -25.97 -1.37 -24.99
N SER A 75 -25.43 -0.32 -25.59
CA SER A 75 -25.84 0.17 -26.90
C SER A 75 -24.71 0.94 -27.56
N ALA A 76 -24.88 1.23 -28.84
CA ALA A 76 -23.97 2.10 -29.57
C ALA A 76 -24.11 3.55 -29.09
N ILE A 77 -22.99 4.16 -28.74
CA ILE A 77 -22.86 5.58 -28.39
C ILE A 77 -21.94 6.27 -29.40
N VAL A 78 -22.15 7.57 -29.65
CA VAL A 78 -21.32 8.35 -30.58
C VAL A 78 -20.47 9.33 -29.79
N ALA A 79 -19.15 9.24 -29.91
CA ALA A 79 -18.25 10.14 -29.19
C ALA A 79 -18.47 11.60 -29.64
N PRO A 80 -18.52 12.59 -28.71
CA PRO A 80 -18.59 14.00 -29.06
C PRO A 80 -17.45 14.40 -30.02
N ALA A 81 -17.71 15.31 -30.96
CA ALA A 81 -16.78 15.65 -32.05
C ALA A 81 -15.38 16.09 -31.59
N THR A 82 -15.24 16.62 -30.38
CA THR A 82 -13.97 17.10 -29.80
C THR A 82 -13.36 16.12 -28.79
N ALA A 83 -13.93 14.93 -28.63
CA ALA A 83 -13.44 13.92 -27.69
C ALA A 83 -12.17 13.24 -28.22
N THR A 84 -11.15 13.15 -27.37
CA THR A 84 -9.91 12.41 -27.61
C THR A 84 -9.74 11.22 -26.67
N THR A 85 -10.39 11.27 -25.49
CA THR A 85 -10.41 10.16 -24.52
C THR A 85 -11.79 9.98 -23.89
N ALA A 86 -12.06 8.79 -23.38
CA ALA A 86 -13.27 8.45 -22.65
C ALA A 86 -12.93 7.68 -21.38
N MET A 87 -13.70 7.89 -20.33
CA MET A 87 -13.70 7.08 -19.12
C MET A 87 -15.05 6.39 -19.00
N VAL A 88 -15.03 5.07 -18.85
CA VAL A 88 -16.24 4.27 -18.68
C VAL A 88 -16.51 4.04 -17.20
N GLU A 89 -17.77 4.15 -16.83
CA GLU A 89 -18.25 4.02 -15.47
C GLU A 89 -19.49 3.13 -15.41
N LEU A 90 -19.48 2.20 -14.47
CA LEU A 90 -20.64 1.41 -14.09
C LEU A 90 -21.13 1.93 -12.75
N MET A 91 -22.41 2.27 -12.69
CA MET A 91 -23.05 2.81 -11.49
C MET A 91 -24.21 1.92 -11.08
N SER A 92 -24.37 1.70 -9.78
CA SER A 92 -25.59 1.14 -9.23
C SER A 92 -26.01 1.88 -7.97
N MET A 93 -27.31 2.10 -7.82
CA MET A 93 -27.93 2.45 -6.55
C MET A 93 -28.73 1.23 -6.10
N THR A 94 -28.37 0.63 -4.98
CA THR A 94 -29.08 -0.50 -4.38
C THR A 94 -29.97 0.01 -3.24
N GLY A 95 -31.29 -0.10 -3.39
CA GLY A 95 -32.25 0.11 -2.30
C GLY A 95 -32.54 -1.21 -1.59
N SER A 96 -33.04 -2.18 -2.35
CA SER A 96 -33.22 -3.59 -2.00
C SER A 96 -32.92 -4.46 -3.23
N GLY A 97 -32.31 -5.63 -3.03
CA GLY A 97 -31.77 -6.48 -4.11
C GLY A 97 -30.28 -6.27 -4.39
N TRP A 98 -29.77 -6.92 -5.43
CA TRP A 98 -28.34 -6.93 -5.76
C TRP A 98 -28.08 -6.84 -7.28
N VAL A 99 -26.92 -6.30 -7.64
CA VAL A 99 -26.41 -6.28 -9.03
C VAL A 99 -24.92 -6.59 -9.01
N ALA A 100 -24.50 -7.46 -9.93
CA ALA A 100 -23.11 -7.77 -10.20
C ALA A 100 -22.76 -7.32 -11.62
N PHE A 101 -21.51 -6.87 -11.75
CA PHE A 101 -20.91 -6.45 -13.00
C PHE A 101 -19.74 -7.37 -13.32
N ASP A 102 -19.57 -7.72 -14.59
CA ASP A 102 -18.40 -8.44 -15.08
C ASP A 102 -17.71 -7.60 -16.19
N SER A 103 -17.23 -8.24 -17.26
CA SER A 103 -16.50 -7.63 -18.35
C SER A 103 -17.28 -6.48 -18.99
N THR A 104 -16.56 -5.36 -19.16
CA THR A 104 -17.06 -4.15 -19.82
C THR A 104 -16.16 -3.87 -21.01
N SER A 105 -16.76 -3.57 -22.16
CA SER A 105 -16.05 -3.35 -23.41
C SER A 105 -16.62 -2.14 -24.15
N MET A 106 -15.72 -1.35 -24.73
CA MET A 106 -16.05 -0.25 -25.64
C MET A 106 -15.32 -0.48 -26.95
N ILE A 107 -16.06 -0.75 -28.02
CA ILE A 107 -15.51 -1.21 -29.30
C ILE A 107 -15.99 -0.28 -30.42
N ALA A 108 -15.09 0.25 -31.25
CA ALA A 108 -15.47 1.08 -32.38
C ALA A 108 -16.32 0.26 -33.39
N THR A 109 -17.49 0.77 -33.78
CA THR A 109 -18.35 0.14 -34.77
C THR A 109 -17.91 0.56 -36.17
N GLY A 110 -17.37 -0.37 -36.96
CA GLY A 110 -17.11 -0.18 -38.40
C GLY A 110 -15.65 0.01 -38.86
N SER A 111 -14.64 -0.11 -38.00
CA SER A 111 -13.23 -0.20 -38.43
C SER A 111 -12.44 -1.13 -37.52
N GLY A 112 -11.75 -2.09 -38.12
CA GLY A 112 -10.92 -3.06 -37.39
C GLY A 112 -9.71 -2.38 -36.77
N GLY A 113 -9.54 -2.54 -35.46
CA GLY A 113 -8.31 -2.20 -34.73
C GLY A 113 -8.50 -1.10 -33.67
N GLY A 114 -8.89 -1.50 -32.46
CA GLY A 114 -8.96 -0.61 -31.29
C GLY A 114 -9.81 -1.20 -30.17
N SER A 115 -9.40 -2.35 -29.62
CA SER A 115 -10.09 -3.00 -28.50
C SER A 115 -9.52 -2.51 -27.16
N GLY A 116 -10.33 -1.80 -26.38
CA GLY A 116 -10.12 -1.63 -24.94
C GLY A 116 -11.09 -2.52 -24.17
N SER A 117 -10.65 -3.71 -23.76
CA SER A 117 -11.43 -4.60 -22.89
C SER A 117 -11.02 -4.42 -21.43
N MET A 118 -11.99 -4.23 -20.53
CA MET A 118 -11.77 -4.49 -19.10
C MET A 118 -12.01 -5.98 -18.83
N SER A 119 -10.99 -6.68 -18.35
CA SER A 119 -11.20 -7.87 -17.51
C SER A 119 -11.39 -7.37 -16.09
N ALA A 120 -12.60 -7.50 -15.54
CA ALA A 120 -12.80 -7.32 -14.11
C ALA A 120 -12.20 -8.54 -13.39
N PRO A 121 -11.60 -8.38 -12.19
CA PRO A 121 -11.41 -9.53 -11.30
C PRO A 121 -12.80 -10.06 -10.93
N SER A 122 -12.92 -11.38 -10.82
CA SER A 122 -14.09 -12.01 -10.20
C SER A 122 -14.35 -11.36 -8.84
N THR A 123 -15.63 -11.04 -8.59
CA THR A 123 -16.19 -10.61 -7.29
C THR A 123 -15.49 -9.43 -6.60
N GLN A 124 -15.94 -8.19 -6.85
CA GLN A 124 -15.65 -7.06 -5.97
C GLN A 124 -16.84 -6.76 -5.05
N ARG A 125 -16.79 -7.26 -3.81
CA ARG A 125 -17.56 -6.71 -2.67
C ARG A 125 -16.79 -5.49 -2.17
N LEU A 126 -17.44 -4.33 -2.13
CA LEU A 126 -16.85 -3.08 -1.62
C LEU A 126 -16.31 -3.26 -0.19
N THR A 127 -14.99 -3.36 -0.05
CA THR A 127 -14.27 -3.20 1.22
C THR A 127 -13.32 -2.02 1.10
N THR A 128 -13.20 -1.25 2.18
CA THR A 128 -12.44 0.00 2.24
C THR A 128 -10.92 -0.26 2.24
N SER A 129 -10.25 0.33 1.26
CA SER A 129 -8.85 0.82 1.21
C SER A 129 -7.68 -0.13 1.51
N ASP A 130 -6.81 -0.27 0.49
CA ASP A 130 -5.35 -0.37 0.52
C ASP A 130 -4.69 -1.10 1.71
N ALA A 131 -4.51 -2.41 1.56
CA ALA A 131 -3.49 -3.19 2.24
C ALA A 131 -2.89 -4.23 1.26
N PRO A 132 -1.57 -4.46 1.27
CA PRO A 132 -0.95 -5.43 0.37
C PRO A 132 -1.30 -6.86 0.80
N ALA A 133 -1.68 -7.68 -0.18
CA ALA A 133 -1.86 -9.14 -0.14
C ALA A 133 -2.48 -9.70 1.16
N ALA A 134 -3.79 -9.48 1.34
CA ALA A 134 -4.59 -10.35 2.18
C ALA A 134 -4.76 -11.71 1.47
N THR A 135 -4.42 -12.81 2.13
CA THR A 135 -4.90 -14.13 1.72
C THR A 135 -6.34 -14.25 2.21
N SER A 136 -7.28 -13.58 1.54
CA SER A 136 -8.69 -13.86 1.73
C SER A 136 -8.98 -15.21 1.10
N ILE A 137 -9.33 -16.20 1.91
CA ILE A 137 -10.09 -17.34 1.40
C ILE A 137 -11.52 -16.82 1.27
N GLU A 138 -11.90 -16.41 0.06
CA GLU A 138 -13.32 -16.41 -0.29
C GLU A 138 -13.75 -17.88 -0.27
N MET A 139 -14.72 -18.23 0.57
CA MET A 139 -15.42 -19.49 0.35
C MET A 139 -16.10 -19.35 -1.03
N PRO A 140 -15.96 -20.33 -1.94
CA PRO A 140 -16.39 -20.16 -3.31
C PRO A 140 -17.82 -19.66 -3.42
N GLY A 141 -17.97 -18.59 -4.18
CA GLY A 141 -19.26 -18.12 -4.64
C GLY A 141 -19.98 -19.23 -5.42
N GLU A 142 -21.25 -19.41 -5.08
CA GLU A 142 -22.20 -20.45 -5.52
C GLU A 142 -22.36 -21.60 -4.51
N MET A 143 -23.27 -21.35 -3.56
CA MET A 143 -23.77 -22.27 -2.56
C MET A 143 -24.47 -23.49 -3.17
N LEU A 144 -24.14 -24.68 -2.68
CA LEU A 144 -25.00 -25.86 -2.81
C LEU A 144 -26.22 -25.70 -1.88
N LEU A 145 -27.39 -25.42 -2.48
CA LEU A 145 -28.66 -25.86 -1.89
C LEU A 145 -28.67 -27.39 -2.00
N ASP A 146 -28.15 -28.09 -1.01
CA ASP A 146 -28.36 -29.53 -0.88
C ASP A 146 -29.29 -29.82 0.30
N PRO A 147 -30.63 -29.84 0.07
CA PRO A 147 -31.60 -30.29 1.07
C PRO A 147 -31.26 -31.66 1.66
N SER A 148 -30.54 -32.52 0.93
CA SER A 148 -30.18 -33.86 1.40
C SER A 148 -29.17 -33.84 2.55
N PHE A 149 -28.40 -32.75 2.72
CA PHE A 149 -27.50 -32.57 3.86
C PHE A 149 -28.25 -32.48 5.20
N GLU A 150 -29.45 -31.87 5.19
CA GLU A 150 -30.33 -31.78 6.36
C GLU A 150 -31.17 -33.06 6.56
N GLU A 151 -31.44 -33.82 5.50
CA GLU A 151 -32.25 -35.04 5.51
C GLU A 151 -31.47 -36.32 5.90
N GLY A 152 -30.15 -36.24 6.04
CA GLY A 152 -29.29 -37.39 6.37
C GLY A 152 -29.64 -38.06 7.71
N THR A 153 -29.89 -39.37 7.70
CA THR A 153 -30.27 -40.16 8.89
C THR A 153 -29.08 -40.71 9.70
N GLY A 154 -27.87 -40.17 9.49
CA GLY A 154 -26.62 -40.65 10.09
C GLY A 154 -26.16 -39.83 11.31
N TRP A 155 -25.37 -40.43 12.20
CA TRP A 155 -24.78 -39.73 13.35
C TRP A 155 -23.67 -38.72 12.96
N ALA A 156 -23.12 -38.84 11.76
CA ALA A 156 -22.14 -37.93 11.19
C ALA A 156 -22.25 -37.92 9.66
N THR A 157 -22.18 -36.73 9.07
CA THR A 157 -22.12 -36.53 7.62
C THR A 157 -20.98 -35.57 7.31
N VAL A 158 -20.09 -35.95 6.40
CA VAL A 158 -19.02 -35.10 5.88
C VAL A 158 -19.32 -34.80 4.43
N VAL A 159 -19.35 -33.52 4.08
CA VAL A 159 -19.43 -33.06 2.69
C VAL A 159 -18.14 -32.32 2.38
N GLU A 160 -17.42 -32.82 1.39
CA GLU A 160 -16.30 -32.11 0.78
C GLU A 160 -16.87 -31.19 -0.29
N LEU A 161 -16.61 -29.89 -0.14
CA LEU A 161 -17.06 -28.88 -1.10
C LEU A 161 -15.99 -28.67 -2.17
N PRO A 162 -16.37 -28.16 -3.35
CA PRO A 162 -15.40 -27.58 -4.28
C PRO A 162 -14.51 -26.57 -3.54
N ASP A 163 -13.23 -26.52 -3.91
CA ASP A 163 -12.20 -25.71 -3.25
C ASP A 163 -11.89 -26.12 -1.79
N ALA A 164 -12.03 -27.43 -1.53
CA ALA A 164 -11.45 -28.19 -0.42
C ALA A 164 -11.78 -27.73 1.02
N THR A 165 -12.86 -26.95 1.15
CA THR A 165 -13.54 -26.73 2.43
C THR A 165 -14.32 -27.98 2.87
N ASN A 166 -14.09 -28.41 4.11
CA ASN A 166 -14.74 -29.59 4.69
C ASN A 166 -15.86 -29.17 5.63
N VAL A 167 -17.10 -29.57 5.34
CA VAL A 167 -18.23 -29.40 6.25
C VAL A 167 -18.48 -30.71 6.98
N ARG A 168 -18.51 -30.66 8.31
CA ARG A 168 -18.82 -31.81 9.16
C ARG A 168 -20.02 -31.51 10.04
N ARG A 169 -21.09 -32.28 9.86
CA ARG A 169 -22.26 -32.31 10.75
C ARG A 169 -22.22 -33.56 11.60
N TYR A 170 -22.62 -33.42 12.86
CA TYR A 170 -22.73 -34.53 13.79
C TYR A 170 -24.02 -34.43 14.63
N GLY A 171 -24.65 -35.58 14.91
CA GLY A 171 -25.84 -35.70 15.76
C GLY A 171 -27.16 -35.92 15.00
N SER A 172 -28.19 -36.36 15.75
CA SER A 172 -29.49 -36.82 15.23
C SER A 172 -30.61 -35.76 15.21
N GLY A 173 -30.26 -34.48 15.34
CA GLY A 173 -31.23 -33.37 15.32
C GLY A 173 -31.45 -32.89 13.90
N ASN A 174 -32.52 -33.34 13.24
CA ASN A 174 -32.97 -32.75 11.98
C ASN A 174 -33.82 -31.51 12.31
N GLY A 175 -33.25 -30.33 12.07
CA GLY A 175 -34.01 -29.09 12.10
C GLY A 175 -34.79 -28.86 10.83
N GLN A 176 -35.81 -28.01 10.92
CA GLN A 176 -36.53 -27.53 9.74
C GLN A 176 -35.60 -26.63 8.91
N PRO A 177 -35.45 -26.86 7.59
CA PRO A 177 -34.73 -25.95 6.70
C PRO A 177 -35.28 -24.53 6.84
N GLN A 178 -34.41 -23.56 7.10
CA GLN A 178 -34.81 -22.15 7.17
C GLN A 178 -34.76 -21.51 5.78
N SER A 179 -35.70 -20.62 5.47
CA SER A 179 -35.80 -19.94 4.16
C SER A 179 -34.98 -18.66 4.11
N GLY A 180 -34.20 -18.43 3.04
CA GLY A 180 -33.31 -17.27 2.84
C GLY A 180 -31.97 -17.61 2.17
N SER A 181 -31.13 -16.60 1.87
CA SER A 181 -29.74 -16.78 1.40
C SER A 181 -28.81 -17.00 2.60
N PHE A 182 -28.28 -18.22 2.79
CA PHE A 182 -27.37 -18.56 3.89
C PHE A 182 -26.21 -19.44 3.42
N SER A 183 -24.95 -19.05 3.63
CA SER A 183 -23.81 -19.81 3.07
C SER A 183 -23.65 -21.21 3.69
N TYR A 184 -23.78 -21.37 5.02
CA TYR A 184 -23.99 -22.66 5.71
C TYR A 184 -24.78 -22.44 7.00
N VAL A 185 -25.80 -23.27 7.27
CA VAL A 185 -26.64 -23.20 8.49
C VAL A 185 -26.50 -24.49 9.28
N ILE A 186 -26.33 -24.38 10.59
CA ILE A 186 -26.50 -25.51 11.50
C ILE A 186 -27.58 -25.11 12.50
N SER A 187 -28.65 -25.90 12.57
CA SER A 187 -29.86 -25.60 13.33
C SER A 187 -30.00 -26.42 14.62
N ASN A 188 -31.15 -26.29 15.27
CA ASN A 188 -31.53 -26.90 16.54
C ASN A 188 -31.07 -28.37 16.73
N GLN A 189 -30.63 -28.67 17.96
CA GLN A 189 -30.19 -30.01 18.39
C GLN A 189 -29.06 -30.63 17.54
N ALA A 190 -28.26 -29.78 16.87
CA ALA A 190 -27.10 -30.21 16.10
C ALA A 190 -25.80 -29.62 16.64
N TYR A 191 -24.72 -30.38 16.47
CA TYR A 191 -23.36 -29.86 16.58
C TYR A 191 -22.64 -30.05 15.26
N GLY A 192 -21.87 -29.05 14.84
CA GLY A 192 -21.16 -29.13 13.58
C GLY A 192 -19.99 -28.17 13.52
N SER A 193 -19.12 -28.44 12.55
CA SER A 193 -17.93 -27.64 12.28
C SER A 193 -17.76 -27.44 10.79
N VAL A 194 -17.44 -26.23 10.38
CA VAL A 194 -16.86 -25.95 9.07
C VAL A 194 -15.37 -25.73 9.26
N LEU A 195 -14.56 -26.48 8.50
CA LEU A 195 -13.12 -26.43 8.57
C LEU A 195 -12.54 -26.02 7.21
N SER A 196 -11.66 -25.04 7.21
CA SER A 196 -10.90 -24.66 6.02
C SER A 196 -9.83 -25.69 5.67
N ASP A 197 -9.30 -25.56 4.47
CA ASP A 197 -8.01 -26.13 4.10
C ASP A 197 -6.85 -25.59 4.94
N PRO A 198 -5.70 -26.29 4.92
CA PRO A 198 -4.45 -25.76 5.44
C PRO A 198 -4.08 -24.42 4.77
N ILE A 199 -3.98 -23.37 5.59
CA ILE A 199 -3.49 -22.06 5.20
C ILE A 199 -2.05 -21.94 5.69
N ALA A 200 -1.12 -21.58 4.79
CA ALA A 200 0.26 -21.34 5.20
C ALA A 200 0.33 -20.24 6.28
N ALA A 201 1.03 -20.53 7.37
CA ALA A 201 1.18 -19.60 8.49
C ALA A 201 2.57 -19.71 9.11
N GLU A 202 3.14 -18.58 9.49
CA GLU A 202 4.45 -18.51 10.12
C GLU A 202 4.34 -18.81 11.62
N PRO A 203 5.32 -19.50 12.22
CA PRO A 203 5.36 -19.74 13.65
C PRO A 203 5.63 -18.44 14.43
N GLN A 204 5.09 -18.34 15.64
CA GLN A 204 5.28 -17.21 16.57
C GLN A 204 4.87 -15.83 16.01
N LYS A 205 3.86 -15.80 15.15
CA LYS A 205 3.23 -14.58 14.64
C LYS A 205 1.82 -14.40 15.19
N VAL A 206 1.35 -13.16 15.19
CA VAL A 206 -0.02 -12.81 15.58
C VAL A 206 -0.85 -12.61 14.31
N TYR A 207 -2.00 -13.27 14.26
CA TYR A 207 -2.96 -13.14 13.17
C TYR A 207 -4.31 -12.67 13.71
N ASP A 208 -5.06 -11.94 12.91
CA ASP A 208 -6.45 -11.59 13.16
C ASP A 208 -7.36 -12.52 12.36
N VAL A 209 -8.22 -13.26 13.07
CA VAL A 209 -9.19 -14.19 12.50
C VAL A 209 -10.59 -13.63 12.64
N HIS A 210 -11.35 -13.57 11.55
CA HIS A 210 -12.76 -13.15 11.58
C HIS A 210 -13.63 -14.03 10.69
N ALA A 211 -14.85 -14.31 11.15
CA ALA A 211 -15.92 -14.97 10.40
C ALA A 211 -17.16 -14.07 10.38
N TRP A 212 -17.94 -14.11 9.29
CA TRP A 212 -19.26 -13.51 9.27
C TRP A 212 -20.27 -14.50 9.84
N LEU A 213 -20.94 -14.11 10.93
CA LEU A 213 -21.92 -14.93 11.64
C LEU A 213 -23.25 -14.17 11.74
N ARG A 214 -24.36 -14.90 11.60
CA ARG A 214 -25.71 -14.46 11.97
C ARG A 214 -26.42 -15.64 12.64
N GLY A 215 -27.48 -15.36 13.39
CA GLY A 215 -28.21 -16.41 14.06
C GLY A 215 -29.33 -15.86 14.92
N GLN A 216 -30.10 -16.78 15.47
CA GLN A 216 -31.19 -16.46 16.38
C GLN A 216 -31.36 -17.60 17.35
N GLN A 217 -31.65 -17.26 18.61
CA GLN A 217 -32.08 -18.24 19.60
C GLN A 217 -33.61 -18.36 19.58
N ASP A 218 -34.13 -19.58 19.51
CA ASP A 218 -35.57 -19.82 19.62
C ASP A 218 -36.06 -19.60 21.06
N THR A 219 -37.33 -19.20 21.20
CA THR A 219 -37.96 -18.80 22.47
C THR A 219 -38.21 -19.94 23.46
N GLN A 220 -37.74 -21.15 23.18
CA GLN A 220 -37.91 -22.32 24.04
C GLN A 220 -36.81 -22.40 25.12
N THR A 221 -37.22 -22.54 26.38
CA THR A 221 -36.34 -22.50 27.57
C THR A 221 -35.36 -23.67 27.63
N GLY A 222 -34.09 -23.40 27.40
CA GLY A 222 -32.97 -24.33 27.59
C GLY A 222 -31.64 -23.66 27.29
N SER A 223 -30.57 -24.00 28.03
CA SER A 223 -29.21 -23.46 27.88
C SER A 223 -28.78 -23.54 26.40
N GLY A 224 -28.59 -22.37 25.79
CA GLY A 224 -28.61 -22.16 24.35
C GLY A 224 -27.40 -22.69 23.57
N GLY A 225 -26.45 -23.38 24.20
CA GLY A 225 -25.24 -23.83 23.50
C GLY A 225 -24.29 -22.68 23.15
N TYR A 226 -23.39 -22.86 22.20
CA TYR A 226 -22.37 -21.87 21.85
C TYR A 226 -21.87 -21.98 20.40
N TRP A 227 -21.29 -20.89 19.91
CA TRP A 227 -20.53 -20.83 18.67
C TRP A 227 -19.10 -20.39 18.97
N ILE A 228 -18.15 -20.85 18.14
CA ILE A 228 -16.72 -20.58 18.26
C ILE A 228 -16.14 -20.28 16.89
N VAL A 229 -15.31 -19.24 16.81
CA VAL A 229 -14.34 -19.05 15.73
C VAL A 229 -12.96 -19.45 16.27
N ARG A 230 -12.31 -20.45 15.67
CA ARG A 230 -11.07 -21.07 16.16
C ARG A 230 -10.05 -21.23 15.04
N ALA A 231 -8.77 -21.19 15.40
CA ALA A 231 -7.68 -21.66 14.56
C ALA A 231 -7.04 -22.92 15.16
N ARG A 232 -6.81 -23.91 14.30
CA ARG A 232 -6.09 -25.16 14.59
C ARG A 232 -4.73 -25.11 13.90
N PHE A 233 -3.67 -25.45 14.62
CA PHE A 233 -2.28 -25.32 14.16
C PHE A 233 -1.70 -26.69 13.81
N TYR A 234 -0.93 -26.74 12.72
CA TYR A 234 -0.27 -27.94 12.24
C TYR A 234 1.17 -27.64 11.86
N ASP A 235 2.06 -28.62 12.02
CA ASP A 235 3.46 -28.52 11.59
C ASP A 235 3.65 -28.84 10.10
N VAL A 236 4.91 -28.84 9.64
CA VAL A 236 5.28 -29.12 8.24
C VAL A 236 4.91 -30.54 7.77
N SER A 237 4.66 -31.46 8.69
CA SER A 237 4.25 -32.84 8.42
C SER A 237 2.74 -33.03 8.60
N ASP A 238 1.96 -31.93 8.68
CA ASP A 238 0.51 -31.91 8.97
C ASP A 238 0.15 -32.56 10.32
N VAL A 239 1.08 -32.55 11.29
CA VAL A 239 0.83 -33.03 12.66
C VAL A 239 0.19 -31.91 13.48
N TYR A 240 -0.90 -32.23 14.17
CA TYR A 240 -1.67 -31.28 14.97
C TYR A 240 -0.89 -30.80 16.20
N LEU A 241 -0.72 -29.47 16.30
CA LEU A 241 0.02 -28.80 17.37
C LEU A 241 -0.89 -28.22 18.47
N GLY A 242 -2.17 -28.00 18.18
CA GLY A 242 -3.14 -27.44 19.13
C GLY A 242 -4.09 -26.44 18.48
N TYR A 243 -4.80 -25.67 19.31
CA TYR A 243 -5.78 -24.68 18.84
C TYR A 243 -5.82 -23.43 19.70
N THR A 244 -6.40 -22.36 19.13
CA THR A 244 -6.75 -21.14 19.87
C THR A 244 -8.11 -20.63 19.39
N ASN A 245 -9.00 -20.30 20.33
CA ASN A 245 -10.29 -19.72 20.01
C ASN A 245 -10.12 -18.20 19.84
N ALA A 246 -10.43 -17.68 18.66
CA ALA A 246 -10.42 -16.24 18.37
C ALA A 246 -11.62 -15.54 19.04
N GLN A 247 -12.79 -16.19 19.03
CA GLN A 247 -13.97 -15.73 19.76
C GLN A 247 -14.90 -16.90 20.12
N ILE A 248 -15.62 -16.76 21.24
CA ILE A 248 -16.69 -17.66 21.68
C ILE A 248 -17.91 -16.80 22.01
N GLY A 249 -19.11 -17.27 21.67
CA GLY A 249 -20.34 -16.62 22.08
C GLY A 249 -21.51 -17.58 22.23
N GLN A 250 -22.58 -17.10 22.86
CA GLN A 250 -23.86 -17.80 22.94
C GLN A 250 -24.70 -17.44 21.70
N PRO A 251 -25.57 -18.30 21.17
CA PRO A 251 -26.38 -17.96 20.00
C PRO A 251 -27.29 -16.74 20.21
N GLY A 252 -27.77 -16.50 21.43
CA GLY A 252 -28.53 -15.27 21.76
C GLY A 252 -27.73 -13.96 21.62
N THR A 253 -26.41 -14.02 21.42
CA THR A 253 -25.54 -12.86 21.14
C THR A 253 -25.41 -12.54 19.65
N LEU A 254 -25.96 -13.39 18.78
CA LEU A 254 -26.04 -13.16 17.34
C LEU A 254 -27.38 -12.52 16.99
N SER A 255 -27.40 -11.79 15.88
CA SER A 255 -28.62 -11.22 15.31
C SER A 255 -28.97 -11.91 14.01
N THR A 256 -30.20 -11.73 13.54
CA THR A 256 -30.62 -12.18 12.21
C THR A 256 -29.91 -11.42 11.08
N SER A 257 -29.20 -10.32 11.37
CA SER A 257 -28.29 -9.64 10.45
C SER A 257 -26.86 -10.16 10.56
N TRP A 258 -26.11 -10.16 9.45
CA TRP A 258 -24.70 -10.56 9.41
C TRP A 258 -23.83 -9.66 10.30
N GLN A 259 -23.00 -10.28 11.13
CA GLN A 259 -22.05 -9.63 12.01
C GLN A 259 -20.68 -10.28 11.86
N GLN A 260 -19.62 -9.47 11.78
CA GLN A 260 -18.26 -9.98 11.82
C GLN A 260 -17.89 -10.32 13.28
N LYS A 261 -17.46 -11.56 13.52
CA LYS A 261 -17.01 -12.08 14.83
C LYS A 261 -15.62 -12.65 14.68
N GLY A 262 -14.74 -12.41 15.64
CA GLY A 262 -13.33 -12.76 15.53
C GLY A 262 -12.46 -12.16 16.63
N GLY A 263 -11.16 -12.36 16.48
CA GLY A 263 -10.16 -11.89 17.40
C GLY A 263 -8.74 -12.23 16.96
N SER A 264 -7.76 -11.79 17.74
CA SER A 264 -6.35 -12.10 17.46
C SER A 264 -5.94 -13.44 18.06
N ILE A 265 -5.14 -14.18 17.33
CA ILE A 265 -4.52 -15.45 17.73
C ILE A 265 -3.00 -15.37 17.57
N SER A 266 -2.26 -16.18 18.31
CA SER A 266 -0.80 -16.32 18.14
C SER A 266 -0.48 -17.75 17.70
N THR A 267 0.35 -17.92 16.67
CA THR A 267 0.78 -19.25 16.21
C THR A 267 1.83 -19.83 17.17
N PRO A 268 1.70 -21.10 17.59
CA PRO A 268 2.74 -21.81 18.35
C PRO A 268 4.06 -21.95 17.58
N ALA A 269 5.15 -22.26 18.29
CA ALA A 269 6.40 -22.65 17.65
C ALA A 269 6.20 -23.91 16.79
N GLY A 270 6.88 -23.98 15.64
CA GLY A 270 6.78 -25.12 14.71
C GLY A 270 5.52 -25.12 13.82
N THR A 271 4.63 -24.13 13.95
CA THR A 271 3.48 -23.97 13.04
C THR A 271 3.98 -23.78 11.61
N ALA A 272 3.43 -24.55 10.68
CA ALA A 272 3.59 -24.37 9.24
C ALA A 272 2.27 -24.04 8.55
N SER A 273 1.16 -24.53 9.10
CA SER A 273 -0.17 -24.22 8.59
C SER A 273 -1.21 -24.07 9.70
N VAL A 274 -2.28 -23.35 9.35
CA VAL A 274 -3.47 -23.11 10.17
C VAL A 274 -4.69 -23.60 9.42
N ARG A 275 -5.60 -24.28 10.09
CA ARG A 275 -6.97 -24.51 9.60
C ARG A 275 -7.94 -23.72 10.46
N LEU A 276 -8.80 -22.94 9.83
CA LEU A 276 -9.84 -22.17 10.52
C LEU A 276 -11.05 -23.06 10.72
N GLU A 277 -11.56 -23.07 11.94
CA GLU A 277 -12.73 -23.83 12.34
C GLU A 277 -13.80 -22.88 12.87
N VAL A 278 -14.98 -22.89 12.25
CA VAL A 278 -16.19 -22.35 12.85
C VAL A 278 -16.99 -23.53 13.40
N PHE A 279 -17.17 -23.56 14.71
CA PHE A 279 -17.79 -24.67 15.42
C PHE A 279 -19.00 -24.20 16.20
N ASN A 280 -20.07 -24.97 16.20
CA ASN A 280 -21.25 -24.68 17.02
C ASN A 280 -21.81 -25.94 17.68
N ILE A 281 -22.38 -25.74 18.87
CA ILE A 281 -23.26 -26.68 19.56
C ILE A 281 -24.52 -25.90 19.90
N LEU A 282 -25.66 -26.26 19.33
CA LEU A 282 -26.91 -25.51 19.56
C LEU A 282 -27.99 -26.44 20.11
N THR A 283 -28.56 -26.08 21.25
CA THR A 283 -29.72 -26.79 21.82
C THR A 283 -31.03 -26.29 21.22
N ASN A 284 -31.10 -24.99 20.86
CA ASN A 284 -32.23 -24.30 20.25
C ASN A 284 -31.72 -23.17 19.33
N GLY A 285 -32.51 -22.76 18.34
CA GLY A 285 -32.12 -21.71 17.39
C GLY A 285 -31.23 -22.20 16.23
N TRP A 286 -30.63 -21.25 15.54
CA TRP A 286 -29.77 -21.49 14.38
C TRP A 286 -28.61 -20.49 14.31
N VAL A 287 -27.50 -20.93 13.73
CA VAL A 287 -26.36 -20.06 13.38
C VAL A 287 -26.02 -20.32 11.92
N ALA A 288 -25.94 -19.23 11.16
CA ALA A 288 -25.38 -19.25 9.82
C ALA A 288 -24.01 -18.58 9.82
N MET A 289 -23.12 -19.12 9.00
CA MET A 289 -21.77 -18.62 8.82
C MET A 289 -21.48 -18.35 7.35
N ASP A 290 -20.60 -17.40 7.13
CA ASP A 290 -20.09 -16.97 5.83
C ASP A 290 -18.65 -16.46 6.01
N ASP A 291 -17.90 -16.36 4.91
CA ASP A 291 -16.60 -15.69 4.78
C ASP A 291 -15.70 -15.73 6.05
N VAL A 292 -14.68 -16.59 6.05
CA VAL A 292 -13.67 -16.63 7.12
C VAL A 292 -12.35 -16.07 6.63
N THR A 293 -11.77 -15.14 7.38
CA THR A 293 -10.54 -14.42 7.03
C THR A 293 -9.46 -14.65 8.08
N LEU A 294 -8.22 -14.76 7.62
CA LEU A 294 -7.00 -14.83 8.44
C LEU A 294 -6.03 -13.77 7.90
N ASN A 295 -5.75 -12.75 8.69
CA ASN A 295 -4.85 -11.66 8.30
C ASN A 295 -3.64 -11.64 9.23
N LEU A 296 -2.42 -11.61 8.68
CA LEU A 296 -1.24 -11.39 9.49
C LEU A 296 -1.34 -9.99 10.12
N ARG A 297 -1.29 -9.91 11.45
CA ARG A 297 -1.37 -8.64 12.15
C ARG A 297 -0.03 -7.92 12.00
N GLN A 298 0.04 -7.01 11.03
CA GLN A 298 1.23 -6.21 10.80
C GLN A 298 1.51 -5.32 12.01
N ALA A 299 2.73 -5.41 12.54
CA ALA A 299 3.17 -4.53 13.60
C ALA A 299 3.45 -3.14 13.03
N SER A 300 2.67 -2.12 13.40
CA SER A 300 2.97 -0.74 13.00
C SER A 300 3.81 -0.06 14.07
N THR A 301 5.02 0.36 13.75
CA THR A 301 5.86 1.18 14.65
C THR A 301 5.77 2.65 14.24
N LYS A 302 5.28 3.50 15.14
CA LYS A 302 5.30 4.96 14.99
C LYS A 302 6.53 5.53 15.68
N TYR A 303 7.27 6.38 14.99
CA TYR A 303 8.42 7.10 15.54
C TYR A 303 8.04 8.57 15.81
N TYR A 304 8.48 9.08 16.95
CA TYR A 304 8.24 10.45 17.39
C TYR A 304 9.56 11.20 17.40
N TYR A 305 9.57 12.40 16.83
CA TYR A 305 10.76 13.22 16.64
C TYR A 305 10.61 14.59 17.29
N ALA A 306 11.69 15.07 17.90
CA ALA A 306 11.87 16.47 18.26
C ALA A 306 12.89 17.09 17.29
N GLY A 307 12.38 17.74 16.25
CA GLY A 307 13.23 18.15 15.12
C GLY A 307 13.82 16.95 14.39
N ALA A 308 15.14 16.90 14.26
CA ALA A 308 15.87 15.81 13.63
C ALA A 308 15.97 14.53 14.48
N GLN A 309 15.89 14.70 15.80
CA GLN A 309 16.21 13.65 16.74
C GLN A 309 14.96 12.83 17.06
N ARG A 310 15.06 11.52 16.90
CA ARG A 310 14.04 10.58 17.36
C ARG A 310 14.08 10.51 18.89
N ILE A 311 12.95 10.79 19.53
CA ILE A 311 12.83 10.85 20.99
C ILE A 311 11.95 9.75 21.58
N ALA A 312 11.09 9.13 20.77
CA ALA A 312 10.28 8.02 21.22
C ALA A 312 9.81 7.14 20.05
N GLN A 313 9.34 5.96 20.39
CA GLN A 313 8.67 5.07 19.46
C GLN A 313 7.50 4.34 20.13
N ARG A 314 6.53 3.92 19.33
CA ARG A 314 5.38 3.16 19.78
C ARG A 314 5.06 2.07 18.79
N THR A 315 5.21 0.82 19.21
CA THR A 315 4.86 -0.35 18.40
C THR A 315 3.44 -0.78 18.73
N ASN A 316 2.57 -0.85 17.73
CA ASN A 316 1.13 -1.13 17.85
C ASN A 316 0.39 -0.11 18.73
N ALA A 317 -0.77 -0.51 19.27
CA ALA A 317 -1.52 0.23 20.28
C ALA A 317 -0.90 0.15 21.70
N ARG A 318 0.39 -0.24 21.82
CA ARG A 318 1.11 -0.23 23.11
C ARG A 318 1.44 1.20 23.54
N THR A 319 1.97 1.34 24.75
CA THR A 319 2.50 2.59 25.27
C THR A 319 3.81 3.00 24.57
N PRO A 320 4.08 4.31 24.44
CA PRO A 320 5.33 4.79 23.86
C PRO A 320 6.52 4.47 24.77
N VAL A 321 7.68 4.26 24.15
CA VAL A 321 8.98 4.12 24.81
C VAL A 321 9.87 5.27 24.35
N TRP A 322 10.41 6.03 25.30
CA TRP A 322 11.30 7.15 25.04
C TRP A 322 12.73 6.65 24.85
N THR A 323 13.43 7.17 23.86
CA THR A 323 14.81 6.80 23.53
C THR A 323 15.72 8.00 23.75
N ILE A 324 16.80 7.79 24.48
CA ILE A 324 17.83 8.79 24.76
C ILE A 324 19.11 8.36 24.05
N GLY A 325 19.69 9.26 23.25
CA GLY A 325 20.87 9.00 22.46
C GLY A 325 22.18 9.43 23.14
N ASP A 326 23.31 8.87 22.69
CA ASP A 326 24.66 9.39 22.96
C ASP A 326 25.02 10.57 22.03
N HIS A 327 26.27 11.05 22.09
CA HIS A 327 26.73 12.18 21.29
C HIS A 327 26.80 11.89 19.78
N LEU A 328 26.81 10.62 19.38
CA LEU A 328 26.75 10.18 17.97
C LEU A 328 25.32 9.87 17.53
N GLY A 329 24.34 10.01 18.42
CA GLY A 329 22.94 9.66 18.16
C GLY A 329 22.62 8.17 18.29
N SER A 330 23.54 7.35 18.83
CA SER A 330 23.26 5.95 19.14
C SER A 330 22.26 5.86 20.29
N THR A 331 21.32 4.91 20.24
CA THR A 331 20.39 4.70 21.37
C THR A 331 21.15 4.19 22.59
N ALA A 332 21.24 4.98 23.65
CA ALA A 332 21.95 4.65 24.89
C ALA A 332 21.01 4.23 26.02
N PHE A 333 19.83 4.85 26.12
CA PHE A 333 18.82 4.48 27.11
C PHE A 333 17.44 4.42 26.49
N SER A 334 16.59 3.56 27.03
CA SER A 334 15.16 3.61 26.79
C SER A 334 14.36 3.60 28.08
N VAL A 335 13.32 4.43 28.13
CA VAL A 335 12.46 4.60 29.30
C VAL A 335 11.03 4.24 28.90
N ASP A 336 10.39 3.35 29.65
CA ASP A 336 8.99 3.00 29.43
C ASP A 336 8.02 3.96 30.17
N THR A 337 6.71 3.76 29.99
CA THR A 337 5.68 4.58 30.66
C THR A 337 5.62 4.42 32.19
N LEU A 338 6.25 3.40 32.74
CA LEU A 338 6.32 3.15 34.18
C LEU A 338 7.60 3.73 34.80
N GLY A 339 8.50 4.29 33.99
CA GLY A 339 9.79 4.82 34.43
C GLY A 339 10.89 3.76 34.52
N THR A 340 10.67 2.54 34.00
CA THR A 340 11.72 1.52 33.91
C THR A 340 12.74 1.96 32.88
N VAL A 341 14.02 1.97 33.28
CA VAL A 341 15.13 2.33 32.41
C VAL A 341 15.82 1.05 31.92
N SER A 342 16.02 0.98 30.61
CA SER A 342 16.87 0.00 29.93
C SER A 342 18.09 0.71 29.35
N GLU A 343 19.23 0.06 29.32
CA GLU A 343 20.52 0.66 28.94
C GLU A 343 21.22 -0.15 27.85
N LEU A 344 21.85 0.58 26.92
CA LEU A 344 22.71 0.07 25.88
C LEU A 344 24.02 0.86 25.87
N ARG A 345 25.15 0.13 25.85
CA ARG A 345 26.48 0.72 25.68
C ARG A 345 27.18 0.06 24.52
N TYR A 346 27.88 0.85 23.72
CA TYR A 346 28.63 0.38 22.56
C TYR A 346 30.14 0.49 22.81
N LYS A 347 30.91 -0.37 22.16
CA LYS A 347 32.33 -0.14 21.89
C LYS A 347 32.47 0.96 20.81
N PRO A 348 33.67 1.54 20.62
CA PRO A 348 33.88 2.61 19.62
C PRO A 348 33.38 2.27 18.22
N TRP A 349 33.47 1.00 17.81
CA TRP A 349 33.05 0.51 16.49
C TRP A 349 31.62 -0.04 16.44
N GLY A 350 30.82 0.16 17.50
CA GLY A 350 29.39 -0.17 17.48
C GLY A 350 29.01 -1.55 17.99
N GLU A 351 29.97 -2.40 18.38
CA GLU A 351 29.65 -3.65 19.08
C GLU A 351 28.97 -3.35 20.42
N THR A 352 27.91 -4.09 20.76
CA THR A 352 27.27 -3.95 22.07
C THR A 352 28.23 -4.39 23.17
N ARG A 353 28.61 -3.45 24.04
CA ARG A 353 29.46 -3.67 25.22
C ARG A 353 28.63 -4.11 26.43
N TYR A 354 27.41 -3.60 26.55
CA TYR A 354 26.51 -3.87 27.66
C TYR A 354 25.07 -3.62 27.21
N GLU A 355 24.16 -4.50 27.61
CA GLU A 355 22.72 -4.35 27.40
C GLU A 355 21.97 -4.78 28.67
N SER A 356 20.98 -3.99 29.08
CA SER A 356 20.10 -4.32 30.20
C SER A 356 18.67 -3.84 29.92
N GLY A 357 17.69 -4.63 30.36
CA GLY A 357 16.27 -4.33 30.16
C GLY A 357 15.78 -4.65 28.75
N LEU A 358 14.66 -4.04 28.36
CA LEU A 358 14.04 -4.21 27.05
C LEU A 358 14.45 -3.05 26.14
N THR A 359 15.13 -3.36 25.04
CA THR A 359 15.40 -2.42 23.94
C THR A 359 14.41 -2.66 22.80
N PRO A 360 13.26 -1.98 22.76
CA PRO A 360 12.27 -2.23 21.70
C PRO A 360 12.65 -1.63 20.34
N THR A 361 13.83 -1.01 20.19
CA THR A 361 14.27 -0.34 18.96
C THR A 361 15.33 -1.14 18.22
N GLU A 362 15.10 -1.32 16.92
CA GLU A 362 16.09 -1.87 15.98
C GLU A 362 17.14 -0.82 15.61
N ARG A 363 16.82 0.48 15.69
CA ARG A 363 17.78 1.55 15.46
C ARG A 363 18.64 1.76 16.70
N ARG A 364 19.90 1.32 16.64
CA ARG A 364 20.83 1.22 17.77
C ARG A 364 22.03 2.15 17.56
N TYR A 365 23.20 1.63 17.21
CA TYR A 365 24.42 2.41 16.97
C TYR A 365 24.22 3.47 15.88
N THR A 366 24.62 4.72 16.17
CA THR A 366 24.48 5.92 15.32
C THR A 366 23.10 6.14 14.69
N GLY A 367 22.05 5.55 15.29
CA GLY A 367 20.68 5.61 14.79
C GLY A 367 20.37 4.66 13.61
N GLN A 368 21.31 3.79 13.23
CA GLN A 368 21.14 2.82 12.14
C GLN A 368 20.44 1.54 12.61
N ILE A 369 19.74 0.89 11.68
CA ILE A 369 18.99 -0.34 11.94
C ILE A 369 19.99 -1.49 12.10
N GLN A 370 19.95 -2.16 13.24
CA GLN A 370 20.63 -3.43 13.47
C GLN A 370 19.74 -4.57 12.99
N ASP A 371 20.28 -5.44 12.14
CA ASP A 371 19.62 -6.67 11.69
C ASP A 371 19.88 -7.82 12.69
N SER A 372 19.16 -8.92 12.50
CA SER A 372 19.28 -10.21 13.17
C SER A 372 20.68 -10.83 13.18
N ALA A 373 21.55 -10.45 12.23
CA ALA A 373 22.96 -10.87 12.17
C ALA A 373 23.91 -9.95 12.96
N ASP A 374 23.39 -9.08 13.82
CA ASP A 374 24.12 -8.04 14.57
C ASP A 374 24.84 -6.98 13.71
N MET A 375 24.58 -6.98 12.41
CA MET A 375 25.11 -6.01 11.44
C MET A 375 24.22 -4.77 11.37
N TYR A 376 24.81 -3.64 10.98
CA TYR A 376 24.07 -2.39 10.83
C TYR A 376 23.85 -2.06 9.36
N PHE A 377 22.60 -1.78 8.99
CA PHE A 377 22.26 -1.29 7.67
C PHE A 377 22.40 0.22 7.62
N TYR A 378 23.48 0.68 6.98
CA TYR A 378 23.79 2.09 6.74
C TYR A 378 23.24 2.53 5.40
N ASN A 379 22.01 2.14 5.07
CA ASN A 379 21.25 2.60 3.92
C ASN A 379 21.74 2.20 2.51
N ALA A 380 23.04 2.29 2.25
CA ALA A 380 23.67 1.83 1.02
C ALA A 380 24.51 0.57 1.22
N ARG A 381 25.04 0.36 2.43
CA ARG A 381 25.96 -0.73 2.75
C ARG A 381 25.65 -1.33 4.11
N TYR A 382 25.96 -2.62 4.25
CA TYR A 382 26.00 -3.28 5.55
C TYR A 382 27.35 -3.06 6.22
N TYR A 383 27.31 -2.67 7.49
CA TYR A 383 28.45 -2.44 8.36
C TYR A 383 28.55 -3.55 9.41
N ASP A 384 29.74 -4.12 9.53
CA ASP A 384 30.08 -5.10 10.56
C ASP A 384 30.81 -4.39 11.72
N PRO A 385 30.18 -4.29 12.90
CA PRO A 385 30.77 -3.64 14.06
C PRO A 385 31.97 -4.40 14.64
N THR A 386 32.04 -5.71 14.47
CA THR A 386 33.16 -6.55 14.96
C THR A 386 34.40 -6.36 14.10
N LEU A 387 34.23 -6.22 12.78
CA LEU A 387 35.34 -5.89 11.87
C LEU A 387 35.69 -4.40 11.88
N GLY A 388 34.75 -3.53 12.28
CA GLY A 388 34.89 -2.08 12.19
C GLY A 388 34.86 -1.56 10.75
N LYS A 389 34.19 -2.28 9.83
CA LYS A 389 34.23 -2.01 8.39
C LYS A 389 32.90 -2.29 7.72
N PHE A 390 32.69 -1.66 6.56
CA PHE A 390 31.64 -2.09 5.64
C PHE A 390 31.98 -3.45 5.04
N LEU A 391 30.96 -4.26 4.74
CA LEU A 391 31.10 -5.56 4.10
C LEU A 391 31.23 -5.47 2.57
N GLN A 392 30.86 -4.32 2.02
CA GLN A 392 30.88 -4.03 0.60
C GLN A 392 31.75 -2.81 0.33
N ALA A 393 32.50 -2.85 -0.78
CA ALA A 393 33.23 -1.68 -1.23
C ALA A 393 32.23 -0.57 -1.57
N ASP A 394 32.52 0.63 -1.10
CA ASP A 394 31.81 1.86 -1.46
C ASP A 394 31.67 1.98 -2.97
N THR A 395 30.49 2.28 -3.53
CA THR A 395 30.34 2.49 -4.98
C THR A 395 31.02 3.78 -5.48
N ILE A 396 31.37 4.70 -4.58
CA ILE A 396 32.07 5.95 -4.88
C ILE A 396 33.39 6.05 -4.10
N VAL A 397 34.21 7.04 -4.46
CA VAL A 397 35.36 7.47 -3.66
C VAL A 397 35.03 8.89 -3.19
N PRO A 398 34.62 9.08 -1.91
CA PRO A 398 34.08 10.35 -1.43
C PRO A 398 35.03 11.53 -1.62
N GLU A 399 36.30 11.35 -1.25
CA GLU A 399 37.34 12.38 -1.38
C GLU A 399 38.57 11.80 -2.10
N PRO A 400 38.61 11.80 -3.44
CA PRO A 400 39.72 11.20 -4.20
C PRO A 400 41.09 11.81 -3.90
N GLY A 401 41.12 13.07 -3.47
CA GLY A 401 42.34 13.77 -3.04
C GLY A 401 42.87 13.33 -1.67
N ASN A 402 42.08 12.59 -0.89
CA ASN A 402 42.45 12.06 0.40
C ASN A 402 42.79 10.56 0.27
N PRO A 403 44.05 10.17 0.50
CA PRO A 403 44.47 8.76 0.45
C PRO A 403 43.61 7.83 1.31
N GLN A 404 43.03 8.34 2.41
CA GLN A 404 42.20 7.54 3.31
C GLN A 404 40.90 7.07 2.66
N SER A 405 40.34 7.87 1.74
CA SER A 405 39.08 7.57 1.03
C SER A 405 39.23 6.48 -0.02
N TRP A 406 40.46 6.12 -0.39
CA TRP A 406 40.73 5.00 -1.30
C TRP A 406 40.49 3.64 -0.62
N ASN A 407 40.44 3.59 0.71
CA ASN A 407 39.95 2.42 1.43
C ASN A 407 38.42 2.40 1.42
N ARG A 408 37.84 1.84 0.35
CA ARG A 408 36.39 1.76 0.10
C ARG A 408 35.61 0.90 1.11
N TYR A 409 36.27 0.26 2.07
CA TYR A 409 35.64 -0.51 3.14
C TYR A 409 35.70 0.22 4.50
N ALA A 410 36.44 1.32 4.59
CA ALA A 410 36.61 2.06 5.85
C ALA A 410 35.28 2.67 6.29
N TYR A 411 34.99 2.53 7.58
CA TYR A 411 33.94 3.31 8.23
C TYR A 411 34.55 4.60 8.78
N THR A 412 33.91 5.74 8.50
CA THR A 412 34.16 7.03 9.15
C THR A 412 35.63 7.47 9.21
N MET A 413 36.39 7.29 8.12
CA MET A 413 37.83 7.60 8.07
C MET A 413 38.66 6.93 9.18
N ASN A 414 38.19 5.79 9.68
CA ASN A 414 38.71 5.06 10.84
C ASN A 414 38.67 5.84 12.17
N ASN A 415 37.76 6.81 12.32
CA ASN A 415 37.56 7.54 13.57
C ASN A 415 36.08 7.57 13.99
N PRO A 416 35.53 6.42 14.42
CA PRO A 416 34.10 6.24 14.72
C PRO A 416 33.65 6.89 16.03
N VAL A 417 34.58 7.46 16.82
CA VAL A 417 34.26 8.19 18.05
C VAL A 417 33.90 9.65 17.76
N LYS A 418 34.43 10.21 16.66
CA LYS A 418 34.17 11.57 16.21
C LYS A 418 33.10 11.61 15.13
N TYR A 419 33.11 10.67 14.20
CA TYR A 419 32.36 10.75 12.95
C TYR A 419 31.24 9.72 12.86
N VAL A 420 30.19 10.10 12.13
CA VAL A 420 29.05 9.24 11.76
C VAL A 420 28.87 9.32 10.25
N ASP A 421 28.53 8.18 9.63
CA ASP A 421 28.10 8.12 8.23
C ASP A 421 26.57 7.90 8.18
N PRO A 422 25.75 8.93 7.91
CA PRO A 422 24.29 8.74 7.82
C PRO A 422 23.84 8.09 6.51
N THR A 423 24.67 8.13 5.45
CA THR A 423 24.28 7.75 4.08
C THR A 423 24.79 6.36 3.67
N GLY A 424 25.81 5.87 4.35
CA GLY A 424 26.62 4.75 3.93
C GLY A 424 27.63 5.11 2.85
N HIS A 425 27.99 6.38 2.67
CA HIS A 425 28.97 6.85 1.68
C HIS A 425 29.77 8.05 2.20
N TRP A 426 29.09 8.99 2.85
CA TRP A 426 29.63 10.26 3.29
C TRP A 426 29.41 10.45 4.78
N THR A 427 30.48 10.80 5.50
CA THR A 427 30.38 11.25 6.88
C THR A 427 29.61 12.57 6.98
N GLU A 428 29.08 12.86 8.16
CA GLU A 428 28.42 14.15 8.41
C GLU A 428 29.36 15.35 8.19
N GLU A 429 30.64 15.24 8.55
CA GLU A 429 31.63 16.33 8.34
C GLU A 429 31.89 16.55 6.85
N GLU A 430 31.99 15.48 6.05
CA GLU A 430 32.10 15.60 4.58
C GLU A 430 30.83 16.24 3.98
N LEU A 431 29.65 15.78 4.39
CA LEU A 431 28.38 16.38 3.97
C LEU A 431 28.28 17.85 4.35
N GLN A 432 28.74 18.23 5.55
CA GLN A 432 28.82 19.63 5.96
C GLN A 432 29.81 20.42 5.09
N GLY A 433 30.93 19.82 4.70
CA GLY A 433 31.90 20.45 3.80
C GLY A 433 31.34 20.77 2.40
N PHE A 434 30.46 19.92 1.87
CA PHE A 434 29.85 20.12 0.54
C PHE A 434 28.52 20.88 0.59
N LEU A 435 27.67 20.53 1.55
CA LEU A 435 26.28 20.98 1.63
C LEU A 435 26.07 22.07 2.69
N GLY A 436 27.07 22.35 3.52
CA GLY A 436 27.10 23.35 4.59
C GLY A 436 26.58 22.84 5.95
N GLU A 437 26.85 23.59 7.01
CA GLU A 437 26.59 23.21 8.42
C GLU A 437 25.13 22.81 8.71
N ASP A 438 24.17 23.45 8.05
CA ASP A 438 22.75 23.18 8.24
C ASP A 438 22.16 22.20 7.21
N TRP A 439 23.00 21.42 6.52
CA TRP A 439 22.56 20.46 5.50
C TRP A 439 21.41 19.61 6.03
N TYR A 440 21.57 18.97 7.19
CA TYR A 440 20.54 18.08 7.70
C TYR A 440 19.20 18.80 7.85
N GLN A 441 19.21 20.04 8.35
CA GLN A 441 17.98 20.83 8.52
C GLN A 441 17.36 21.25 7.19
N LEU A 442 18.19 21.58 6.19
CA LEU A 442 17.76 21.97 4.85
C LEU A 442 17.16 20.79 4.06
N TYR A 443 17.71 19.59 4.22
CA TYR A 443 17.33 18.43 3.41
C TYR A 443 16.34 17.50 4.10
N PHE A 444 16.53 17.23 5.39
CA PHE A 444 15.74 16.24 6.13
C PHE A 444 14.92 16.85 7.27
N GLY A 445 15.41 17.94 7.87
CA GLY A 445 14.83 18.59 9.04
C GLY A 445 13.78 19.65 8.73
N LYS A 446 13.62 20.61 9.66
CA LYS A 446 12.49 21.56 9.66
C LYS A 446 12.56 22.63 8.58
N LYS A 447 13.76 22.92 8.04
CA LYS A 447 13.94 23.91 6.97
C LYS A 447 13.72 23.30 5.59
N SER A 448 13.44 22.01 5.51
CA SER A 448 13.12 21.36 4.25
C SER A 448 11.84 21.91 3.62
N VAL A 449 11.91 22.07 2.30
CA VAL A 449 10.95 22.87 1.53
C VAL A 449 10.11 22.07 0.53
N PHE A 450 10.45 20.81 0.28
CA PHE A 450 9.75 19.96 -0.69
C PHE A 450 9.06 18.74 -0.06
N GLU A 451 7.96 18.32 -0.66
CA GLU A 451 7.39 16.98 -0.49
C GLU A 451 8.20 15.95 -1.31
N GLY A 452 8.46 14.76 -0.78
CA GLY A 452 9.26 13.74 -1.47
C GLY A 452 10.78 13.80 -1.23
N ARG A 453 11.27 14.83 -0.52
CA ARG A 453 12.70 15.10 -0.22
C ARG A 453 13.47 13.93 0.38
N GLU A 454 12.79 12.94 0.97
CA GLU A 454 13.40 11.70 1.44
C GLU A 454 14.16 10.98 0.33
N ASN A 455 13.77 11.16 -0.95
CA ASN A 455 14.47 10.61 -2.11
C ASN A 455 15.79 11.31 -2.39
N LEU A 456 16.05 12.48 -1.80
CA LEU A 456 17.39 13.05 -1.83
C LEU A 456 18.40 12.18 -1.08
N LEU A 457 17.95 11.39 -0.12
CA LEU A 457 18.84 10.41 0.50
C LEU A 457 19.25 9.33 -0.50
N ASN A 458 18.38 8.97 -1.46
CA ASN A 458 18.75 8.09 -2.57
C ASN A 458 19.75 8.76 -3.51
N PHE A 459 19.57 10.06 -3.78
CA PHE A 459 20.57 10.84 -4.52
C PHE A 459 21.94 10.78 -3.82
N LEU A 460 22.01 11.07 -2.52
CA LEU A 460 23.24 11.03 -1.73
C LEU A 460 23.90 9.65 -1.68
N ARG A 461 23.12 8.59 -1.92
CA ARG A 461 23.61 7.20 -2.05
C ARG A 461 23.99 6.81 -3.47
N SER A 462 23.69 7.64 -4.45
CA SER A 462 23.92 7.33 -5.86
C SER A 462 25.35 7.63 -6.26
N LYS A 463 25.81 6.95 -7.33
CA LYS A 463 27.10 7.23 -7.97
C LYS A 463 27.25 8.67 -8.48
N ASP A 464 26.12 9.36 -8.71
CA ASP A 464 26.10 10.72 -9.25
C ASP A 464 26.64 11.75 -8.23
N THR A 465 26.79 11.35 -6.96
CA THR A 465 27.43 12.16 -5.92
C THR A 465 28.97 12.16 -5.98
N SER A 466 29.58 11.36 -6.85
CA SER A 466 31.04 11.34 -7.00
C SER A 466 31.63 12.66 -7.53
N ASP A 467 30.82 13.52 -8.15
CA ASP A 467 31.24 14.86 -8.56
C ASP A 467 30.89 15.90 -7.48
N ARG A 468 31.92 16.53 -6.92
CA ARG A 468 31.79 17.58 -5.89
C ARG A 468 31.00 18.80 -6.39
N ASN A 469 31.09 19.13 -7.69
CA ASN A 469 30.37 20.26 -8.25
C ASN A 469 28.86 20.03 -8.20
N ILE A 470 28.43 18.78 -8.43
CA ILE A 470 27.02 18.42 -8.33
C ILE A 470 26.50 18.62 -6.90
N LEU A 471 27.26 18.23 -5.88
CA LEU A 471 26.88 18.45 -4.48
C LEU A 471 26.76 19.95 -4.14
N TYR A 472 27.69 20.78 -4.63
CA TYR A 472 27.61 22.25 -4.46
C TYR A 472 26.42 22.87 -5.19
N ASP A 473 26.09 22.38 -6.39
CA ASP A 473 24.93 22.84 -7.15
C ASP A 473 23.63 22.51 -6.43
N VAL A 474 23.49 21.26 -5.96
CA VAL A 474 22.35 20.81 -5.14
C VAL A 474 22.21 21.67 -3.87
N SER A 475 23.33 21.98 -3.21
CA SER A 475 23.37 22.88 -2.05
C SER A 475 22.87 24.28 -2.37
N SER A 476 23.33 24.84 -3.48
CA SER A 476 22.93 26.18 -3.92
C SER A 476 21.43 26.24 -4.26
N LEU A 477 20.93 25.24 -4.97
CA LEU A 477 19.50 25.08 -5.29
C LEU A 477 18.63 25.03 -4.04
N MET A 478 19.01 24.18 -3.07
CA MET A 478 18.20 23.97 -1.87
C MET A 478 18.25 25.17 -0.92
N ARG A 479 19.38 25.87 -0.82
CA ARG A 479 19.48 27.13 -0.07
C ARG A 479 18.67 28.25 -0.69
N ALA A 480 18.73 28.42 -2.01
CA ALA A 480 17.94 29.41 -2.72
C ALA A 480 16.44 29.14 -2.54
N THR A 481 16.03 27.88 -2.64
CA THR A 481 14.64 27.47 -2.42
C THR A 481 14.19 27.71 -0.98
N ALA A 482 15.02 27.35 0.01
CA ALA A 482 14.74 27.62 1.42
C ALA A 482 14.56 29.13 1.69
N GLY A 483 15.37 29.97 1.04
CA GLY A 483 15.23 31.43 1.09
C GLY A 483 13.91 31.93 0.52
N LEU A 484 13.50 31.44 -0.66
CA LEU A 484 12.21 31.78 -1.28
C LEU A 484 11.02 31.34 -0.44
N HIS A 485 11.07 30.11 0.10
CA HIS A 485 10.04 29.61 1.01
C HIS A 485 9.93 30.47 2.27
N ALA A 486 11.06 30.88 2.85
CA ALA A 486 11.09 31.79 4.00
C ALA A 486 10.52 33.19 3.66
N ALA A 487 10.63 33.61 2.40
CA ALA A 487 10.03 34.85 1.89
C ALA A 487 8.54 34.72 1.52
N GLY A 488 7.92 33.55 1.74
CA GLY A 488 6.48 33.32 1.54
C GLY A 488 6.10 32.65 0.21
N VAL A 489 7.06 32.22 -0.61
CA VAL A 489 6.79 31.50 -1.85
C VAL A 489 6.47 30.03 -1.53
N ASN A 490 5.29 29.54 -1.91
CA ASN A 490 4.95 28.13 -1.75
C ASN A 490 5.67 27.28 -2.80
N VAL A 491 6.71 26.57 -2.37
CA VAL A 491 7.53 25.68 -3.20
C VAL A 491 7.28 24.19 -2.92
N ARG A 492 6.42 23.87 -1.94
CA ARG A 492 6.25 22.50 -1.43
C ARG A 492 5.65 21.54 -2.44
N GLU A 493 4.76 22.05 -3.27
CA GLU A 493 4.01 21.26 -4.25
C GLU A 493 4.78 20.99 -5.55
N TYR A 494 6.00 21.51 -5.67
CA TYR A 494 6.85 21.27 -6.82
C TYR A 494 7.74 20.05 -6.59
N ASP A 495 8.03 19.35 -7.68
CA ASP A 495 8.69 18.06 -7.68
C ASP A 495 10.17 18.17 -8.03
N ALA A 496 10.56 19.30 -8.63
CA ALA A 496 11.93 19.59 -8.98
C ALA A 496 12.23 21.08 -8.89
N VAL A 497 13.51 21.37 -8.64
CA VAL A 497 14.09 22.71 -8.71
C VAL A 497 15.33 22.69 -9.59
N GLY A 498 15.46 23.71 -10.42
CA GLY A 498 16.63 23.88 -11.27
C GLY A 498 17.13 25.31 -11.34
N ILE A 499 18.35 25.46 -11.86
CA ILE A 499 18.92 26.73 -12.28
C ILE A 499 19.06 26.67 -13.79
N ARG A 500 18.52 27.68 -14.47
CA ARG A 500 18.65 27.87 -15.90
C ARG A 500 19.47 29.12 -16.20
N LEU A 501 20.48 28.96 -17.03
CA LEU A 501 21.28 30.03 -17.60
C LEU A 501 20.99 30.09 -19.10
N SER A 502 20.46 31.22 -19.58
CA SER A 502 20.25 31.46 -21.02
C SER A 502 21.10 32.63 -21.49
N GLY A 503 21.74 32.50 -22.65
CA GLY A 503 22.59 33.51 -23.26
C GLY A 503 22.28 33.72 -24.74
N SER A 504 22.36 34.97 -25.21
CA SER A 504 22.26 35.34 -26.63
C SER A 504 23.57 35.94 -27.15
N ALA A 505 24.01 35.52 -28.34
CA ALA A 505 25.21 36.06 -28.97
C ALA A 505 24.88 37.28 -29.85
N ALA A 506 25.70 38.33 -29.75
CA ALA A 506 25.42 39.67 -30.30
C ALA A 506 25.62 39.84 -31.83
N ALA A 507 25.77 38.77 -32.62
CA ALA A 507 26.24 38.93 -34.01
C ALA A 507 25.69 37.89 -34.99
N SER A 508 24.41 37.98 -35.37
CA SER A 508 23.90 37.73 -36.74
C SER A 508 22.37 37.73 -36.77
N PRO A 509 21.72 38.21 -37.86
CA PRO A 509 20.27 38.39 -37.92
C PRO A 509 19.46 37.09 -38.11
N LEU A 510 20.03 35.90 -37.87
CA LEU A 510 19.34 34.65 -38.21
C LEU A 510 19.39 33.46 -37.22
N PHE A 511 20.22 33.37 -36.16
CA PHE A 511 20.25 32.11 -35.36
C PHE A 511 20.69 32.22 -33.88
N GLY A 512 19.89 31.61 -32.99
CA GLY A 512 20.28 30.74 -31.86
C GLY A 512 20.82 31.35 -30.56
N GLY A 513 20.00 31.35 -29.50
CA GLY A 513 20.49 31.46 -28.11
C GLY A 513 20.97 30.10 -27.59
N ALA A 514 21.75 30.06 -26.51
CA ALA A 514 22.13 28.81 -25.84
C ALA A 514 21.68 28.83 -24.39
N PHE A 515 21.29 27.68 -23.86
CA PHE A 515 21.00 27.54 -22.44
C PHE A 515 21.72 26.34 -21.83
N ALA A 516 22.02 26.45 -20.54
CA ALA A 516 22.43 25.36 -19.68
C ALA A 516 21.51 25.32 -18.46
N GLU A 517 21.04 24.14 -18.09
CA GLU A 517 20.10 23.95 -16.99
C GLU A 517 20.50 22.75 -16.13
N GLY A 518 20.67 22.97 -14.83
CA GLY A 518 20.81 21.89 -13.86
C GLY A 518 19.50 21.72 -13.10
N ILE A 519 18.93 20.52 -13.10
CA ILE A 519 17.66 20.21 -12.44
C ILE A 519 17.86 19.11 -11.40
N LEU A 520 17.37 19.37 -10.19
CA LEU A 520 17.23 18.41 -9.11
C LEU A 520 15.76 18.03 -8.96
N ASN A 521 15.42 16.79 -9.29
CA ASN A 521 14.11 16.21 -9.01
C ASN A 521 14.12 15.59 -7.61
N VAL A 522 13.44 16.23 -6.69
CA VAL A 522 13.39 15.84 -5.29
C VAL A 522 12.42 14.69 -5.03
N ARG A 523 11.50 14.38 -5.97
CA ARG A 523 10.64 13.20 -5.88
C ARG A 523 11.34 11.93 -6.37
N SER A 524 12.08 11.99 -7.48
CA SER A 524 12.81 10.82 -7.99
C SER A 524 14.20 10.67 -7.36
N GLY A 525 14.78 11.76 -6.83
CA GLY A 525 16.17 11.79 -6.37
C GLY A 525 17.17 11.90 -7.53
N GLU A 526 16.72 12.32 -8.72
CA GLU A 526 17.59 12.46 -9.89
C GLU A 526 18.11 13.89 -10.04
N TYR A 527 19.42 14.03 -10.23
CA TYR A 527 20.03 15.28 -10.68
C TYR A 527 20.47 15.15 -12.14
N SER A 528 20.26 16.17 -12.95
CA SER A 528 20.65 16.17 -14.36
C SER A 528 21.04 17.55 -14.85
N ILE A 529 22.08 17.61 -15.68
CA ILE A 529 22.50 18.82 -16.37
C ILE A 529 22.15 18.67 -17.85
N PHE A 530 21.53 19.71 -18.40
CA PHE A 530 21.13 19.82 -19.78
C PHE A 530 21.78 21.06 -20.40
N ALA A 531 22.09 20.99 -21.69
CA ALA A 531 22.45 22.16 -22.46
C ALA A 531 21.80 22.07 -23.85
N GLY A 532 21.39 23.20 -24.41
CA GLY A 532 20.68 23.24 -25.67
C GLY A 532 20.70 24.61 -26.34
N ILE A 533 20.09 24.68 -27.52
CA ILE A 533 19.95 25.91 -28.30
C ILE A 533 18.49 26.37 -28.22
N GLU A 534 18.26 27.64 -27.89
CA GLU A 534 16.95 28.29 -27.88
C GLU A 534 16.70 29.02 -29.21
N TRP A 535 15.49 28.84 -29.76
CA TRP A 535 15.01 29.53 -30.95
C TRP A 535 14.12 30.71 -30.55
N GLY A 536 14.51 31.93 -30.93
CA GLY A 536 13.75 33.15 -30.63
C GLY A 536 14.11 34.32 -31.56
N ILE A 537 13.24 35.33 -31.63
CA ILE A 537 13.45 36.58 -32.38
C ILE A 537 13.99 37.63 -31.41
N GLY A 538 15.27 37.98 -31.55
CA GLY A 538 15.90 39.06 -30.78
C GLY A 538 15.78 40.40 -31.50
N LEU A 539 15.35 41.44 -30.78
CA LEU A 539 15.43 42.85 -31.22
C LEU A 539 16.58 43.53 -30.46
N GLY A 540 17.74 43.70 -31.09
CA GLY A 540 18.86 44.47 -30.53
C GLY A 540 20.25 43.83 -30.71
N ALA A 541 21.31 44.66 -30.66
CA ALA A 541 22.70 44.28 -30.92
C ALA A 541 23.53 43.98 -29.65
N SER A 542 22.89 43.71 -28.51
CA SER A 542 23.56 43.42 -27.24
C SER A 542 23.35 41.97 -26.83
N GLY A 543 24.44 41.24 -26.59
CA GLY A 543 24.37 39.91 -25.98
C GLY A 543 23.95 40.03 -24.51
N SER A 544 22.97 39.24 -24.09
CA SER A 544 22.47 39.19 -22.72
C SER A 544 22.61 37.77 -22.15
N ALA A 545 22.95 37.68 -20.87
CA ALA A 545 22.88 36.43 -20.10
C ALA A 545 21.87 36.61 -18.97
N THR A 546 20.94 35.68 -18.83
CA THR A 546 19.92 35.67 -17.77
C THR A 546 20.01 34.37 -17.00
N ALA A 547 20.04 34.47 -15.67
CA ALA A 547 19.99 33.34 -14.76
C ALA A 547 18.64 33.34 -14.03
N GLY A 548 17.98 32.19 -13.96
CA GLY A 548 16.70 32.02 -13.29
C GLY A 548 16.59 30.70 -12.53
N LEU A 549 15.80 30.70 -11.46
CA LEU A 549 15.36 29.48 -10.78
C LEU A 549 14.11 28.94 -11.48
N VAL A 550 14.07 27.64 -11.69
CA VAL A 550 12.96 26.92 -12.33
C VAL A 550 12.34 25.96 -11.33
N PHE A 551 11.01 25.95 -11.24
CA PHE A 551 10.27 25.00 -10.42
C PHE A 551 9.34 24.18 -11.33
N VAL A 552 9.38 22.86 -11.19
CA VAL A 552 8.63 21.94 -12.06
C VAL A 552 7.69 21.09 -11.23
N LYS A 553 6.44 20.92 -11.69
CA LYS A 553 5.42 20.09 -11.04
C LYS A 553 5.05 18.91 -11.93
N ASN A 554 4.72 17.77 -11.33
CA ASN A 554 4.42 16.49 -11.96
C ASN A 554 5.56 15.93 -12.81
N LEU A 555 6.82 16.06 -12.36
CA LEU A 555 7.98 15.53 -13.09
C LEU A 555 8.28 14.08 -12.62
N PRO A 556 7.97 13.04 -13.42
CA PRO A 556 8.13 11.65 -13.00
C PRO A 556 9.59 11.19 -13.01
N ASN A 557 10.36 11.65 -14.00
CA ASN A 557 11.79 11.44 -14.16
C ASN A 557 12.40 12.60 -14.96
N ASN A 558 13.71 12.79 -14.87
CA ASN A 558 14.40 13.86 -15.59
C ASN A 558 14.48 13.63 -17.10
N SER A 559 14.15 12.42 -17.58
CA SER A 559 14.20 12.10 -19.02
C SER A 559 13.08 12.77 -19.81
N ILE A 560 11.90 13.02 -19.24
CA ILE A 560 10.80 13.76 -19.91
C ILE A 560 11.17 15.23 -20.14
N TYR A 561 12.09 15.78 -19.34
CA TYR A 561 12.63 17.14 -19.52
C TYR A 561 13.66 17.22 -20.65
N ARG A 562 14.13 16.07 -21.17
CA ARG A 562 14.78 16.00 -22.48
C ARG A 562 13.68 16.17 -23.50
N GLY A 563 13.51 17.36 -24.04
CA GLY A 563 12.84 17.47 -25.33
C GLY A 563 13.59 16.57 -26.29
N ASP A 564 12.95 15.51 -26.78
CA ASP A 564 13.50 14.68 -27.85
C ASP A 564 13.73 15.59 -29.06
N PHE A 565 14.98 16.02 -29.26
CA PHE A 565 15.43 16.55 -30.54
C PHE A 565 15.77 15.35 -31.43
N THR A 566 14.74 14.70 -31.96
CA THR A 566 14.84 13.91 -33.20
C THR A 566 14.38 14.75 -34.37
#